data_AF-A0A6A4RGW2-F1
#
_entry.id   AF-A0A6A4RGW2-F1
#
_cell.length_a   1.000
_cell.length_b   1.000
_cell.length_c   1.000
_cell.angle_alpha   90.00
_cell.angle_beta   90.00
_cell.angle_gamma   90.00
#
_symmetry.space_group_name_H-M   'P 1'
#
loop_
_entity.id
_entity.type
_entity.pdbx_description
1 polymer ?
#
loop_
_entity_poly.entity_id
_entity_poly.type
_entity_poly.pdbx_seq_one_letter_code
_entity_poly.pdbx_strand_id
1 'polypeptide(L)'
;MLANIAHSKLLVEQFNTELRDICGAFQTQATEQQTEHRGALQVEERFGLEFAHVATDIHAIHRSNRDVRQDNGENFFLIFQEEGRALMSQNDTTCML
;
A
#
# COMPACT_ATOMS: atom_id res chain seq x y z
N MET A 1 0.38 -11.71 14.15
CA MET A 1 -0.50 -10.57 13.87
C MET A 1 0.03 -9.41 14.70
N LEU A 2 0.83 -8.55 14.08
CA LEU A 2 1.44 -7.38 14.75
C LEU A 2 0.42 -6.23 14.82
N ALA A 3 -0.59 -6.21 13.95
CA ALA A 3 -1.73 -5.29 14.04
C ALA A 3 -3.07 -5.96 13.76
N ASN A 4 -4.09 -5.57 14.52
CA ASN A 4 -5.48 -5.93 14.26
C ASN A 4 -6.19 -4.73 13.63
N ILE A 5 -6.36 -4.76 12.31
CA ILE A 5 -6.90 -3.64 11.55
C ILE A 5 -8.29 -4.00 11.05
N ALA A 6 -9.30 -3.20 11.41
CA ALA A 6 -10.67 -3.44 10.98
C ALA A 6 -10.85 -3.09 9.50
N HIS A 7 -11.13 -4.07 8.66
CA HIS A 7 -11.44 -3.83 7.24
C HIS A 7 -12.86 -3.29 7.05
N SER A 8 -13.03 -2.39 6.10
CA SER A 8 -14.32 -1.87 5.66
C SER A 8 -14.42 -1.89 4.13
N LYS A 9 -15.60 -1.57 3.59
CA LYS A 9 -15.78 -1.36 2.17
C LYS A 9 -15.37 0.07 1.84
N LEU A 10 -14.36 0.25 1.00
CA LEU A 10 -13.79 1.55 0.65
C LEU A 10 -13.90 1.80 -0.84
N LEU A 11 -14.10 3.08 -1.21
CA LEU A 11 -13.95 3.51 -2.59
C LEU A 11 -12.47 3.47 -2.97
N VAL A 12 -12.17 2.96 -4.18
CA VAL A 12 -10.79 2.88 -4.69
C VAL A 12 -10.11 4.26 -4.70
N GLU A 13 -10.85 5.33 -5.04
CA GLU A 13 -10.32 6.70 -5.05
C GLU A 13 -9.96 7.21 -3.65
N GLN A 14 -10.80 6.91 -2.65
CA GLN A 14 -10.54 7.26 -1.26
C GLN A 14 -9.28 6.54 -0.77
N PHE A 15 -9.19 5.23 -1.00
CA PHE A 15 -8.03 4.43 -0.62
C PHE A 15 -6.74 4.92 -1.31
N ASN A 16 -6.80 5.31 -2.59
CA ASN A 16 -5.65 5.88 -3.29
C ASN A 16 -5.19 7.21 -2.70
N THR A 17 -6.13 8.03 -2.25
CA THR A 17 -5.81 9.32 -1.62
C THR A 17 -5.11 9.09 -0.29
N GLU A 18 -5.69 8.26 0.57
CA GLU A 18 -5.10 7.92 1.88
C GLU A 18 -3.75 7.19 1.73
N LEU A 19 -3.64 6.23 0.80
CA LEU A 19 -2.39 5.53 0.52
C LEU A 19 -1.31 6.52 0.07
N ARG A 20 -1.69 7.54 -0.71
CA ARG A 20 -0.75 8.55 -1.18
C ARG A 20 -0.27 9.46 -0.07
N ASP A 21 -1.17 9.86 0.81
CA ASP A 21 -0.86 10.74 1.93
C ASP A 21 0.08 10.04 2.94
N ILE A 22 -0.04 8.72 3.10
CA ILE A 22 0.77 7.92 4.03
C ILE A 22 2.08 7.45 3.37
N CYS A 23 1.97 6.80 2.21
CA CYS A 23 3.09 6.08 1.61
C CYS A 23 3.79 6.86 0.49
N GLY A 24 3.36 8.08 0.17
CA GLY A 24 3.87 8.83 -0.98
C GLY A 24 3.24 8.36 -2.29
N ALA A 25 3.90 8.53 -3.44
CA ALA A 25 3.28 8.39 -4.77
C ALA A 25 2.95 6.94 -5.22
N PHE A 26 2.48 6.07 -4.33
CA PHE A 26 1.88 4.77 -4.65
C PHE A 26 0.45 4.93 -5.16
N GLN A 27 0.06 3.99 -6.03
CA GLN A 27 -1.27 3.94 -6.63
C GLN A 27 -1.73 2.49 -6.76
N THR A 28 -3.02 2.26 -6.64
CA THR A 28 -3.61 0.94 -6.83
C THR A 28 -3.91 0.69 -8.30
N GLN A 29 -3.68 -0.53 -8.77
CA GLN A 29 -4.19 -1.01 -10.05
C GLN A 29 -5.45 -1.83 -9.79
N ALA A 30 -6.59 -1.16 -9.77
CA ALA A 30 -7.89 -1.82 -9.74
C ALA A 30 -8.28 -2.30 -11.14
N THR A 31 -9.15 -3.32 -11.22
CA THR A 31 -9.78 -3.66 -12.51
C THR A 31 -10.73 -2.54 -12.93
N GLU A 32 -10.95 -2.33 -14.24
CA GLU A 32 -11.74 -1.18 -14.74
C GLU A 32 -13.16 -1.05 -14.14
N GLN A 33 -13.71 -2.15 -13.61
CA GLN A 33 -15.06 -2.19 -13.02
C GLN A 33 -15.07 -2.11 -11.50
N GLN A 34 -13.90 -2.15 -10.85
CA GLN A 34 -13.78 -2.16 -9.39
C GLN A 34 -13.74 -0.73 -8.86
N THR A 35 -14.89 -0.22 -8.42
CA THR A 35 -15.03 1.09 -7.77
C THR A 35 -14.91 1.00 -6.25
N GLU A 36 -15.18 -0.18 -5.69
CA GLU A 36 -15.14 -0.47 -4.25
C GLU A 36 -14.33 -1.74 -4.01
N HIS A 37 -13.69 -1.81 -2.85
CA HIS A 37 -12.92 -2.98 -2.43
C HIS A 37 -13.02 -3.17 -0.91
N ARG A 38 -12.57 -4.31 -0.38
CA ARG A 38 -12.42 -4.51 1.06
C ARG A 38 -11.01 -4.09 1.45
N GLY A 39 -10.88 -3.18 2.42
CA GLY A 39 -9.56 -2.77 2.86
C GLY A 39 -9.53 -1.92 4.10
N ALA A 40 -8.33 -1.56 4.49
CA ALA A 40 -8.03 -0.64 5.57
C ALA A 40 -6.66 -0.01 5.38
N LEU A 41 -6.54 1.24 5.83
CA LEU A 41 -5.27 1.94 6.00
C LEU A 41 -5.22 2.46 7.43
N GLN A 42 -4.10 2.25 8.09
CA GLN A 42 -3.86 2.79 9.42
C GLN A 42 -2.38 3.15 9.55
N VAL A 43 -2.11 4.27 10.21
CA VAL A 43 -0.76 4.67 10.57
C VAL A 43 -0.55 4.45 12.06
N GLU A 44 0.62 3.95 12.40
CA GLU A 44 1.06 3.77 13.77
C GLU A 44 2.51 4.19 13.91
N GLU A 45 2.84 5.00 14.92
CA GLU A 45 4.21 5.36 15.23
C GLU A 45 4.70 4.56 16.45
N ARG A 46 5.81 3.83 16.30
CA ARG A 46 6.44 3.09 17.41
C ARG A 46 7.96 3.12 17.27
N PHE A 47 8.65 3.40 18.38
CA PHE A 47 10.12 3.38 18.45
C PHE A 47 10.81 4.25 17.39
N GLY A 48 10.20 5.37 16.99
CA GLY A 48 10.72 6.26 15.94
C GLY A 48 10.57 5.71 14.51
N LEU A 49 9.76 4.67 14.33
CA LEU A 49 9.37 4.13 13.03
C LEU A 49 7.88 4.41 12.80
N GLU A 50 7.55 4.75 11.55
CA GLU A 50 6.17 4.84 11.09
C GLU A 50 5.78 3.52 10.40
N PHE A 51 4.68 2.93 10.86
CA PHE A 51 4.10 1.71 10.33
C PHE A 51 2.85 2.08 9.54
N ALA A 52 2.92 1.91 8.23
CA ALA A 52 1.75 1.95 7.36
C ALA A 52 1.14 0.56 7.28
N HIS A 53 0.03 0.37 7.98
CA HIS A 53 -0.77 -0.84 7.94
C HIS A 53 -1.68 -0.80 6.72
N VAL A 54 -1.41 -1.65 5.73
CA VAL A 54 -2.13 -1.69 4.46
C VAL A 54 -2.81 -3.05 4.30
N ALA A 55 -4.14 -3.05 4.25
CA ALA A 55 -4.92 -4.24 3.94
C ALA A 55 -5.83 -3.98 2.75
N THR A 56 -5.77 -4.83 1.74
CA THR A 56 -6.56 -4.68 0.53
C THR A 56 -6.71 -5.99 -0.23
N ASP A 57 -7.82 -6.15 -0.95
CA ASP A 57 -8.03 -7.20 -1.95
C ASP A 57 -7.89 -6.67 -3.40
N ILE A 58 -7.37 -5.45 -3.58
CA ILE A 58 -7.05 -4.92 -4.91
C ILE A 58 -5.87 -5.69 -5.52
N HIS A 59 -5.91 -5.84 -6.84
CA HIS A 59 -4.96 -6.65 -7.61
C HIS A 59 -3.49 -6.27 -7.41
N ALA A 60 -3.16 -4.98 -7.42
CA ALA A 60 -1.79 -4.53 -7.19
C ALA A 60 -1.74 -3.11 -6.62
N ILE A 61 -0.65 -2.84 -5.90
CA ILE A 61 -0.18 -1.50 -5.56
C ILE A 61 1.14 -1.29 -6.30
N HIS A 62 1.28 -0.16 -6.98
CA HIS A 62 2.38 0.12 -7.87
C HIS A 62 2.92 1.54 -7.66
N ARG A 63 4.23 1.70 -7.89
CA ARG A 63 4.92 2.99 -7.92
C ARG A 63 5.90 2.98 -9.09
N SER A 64 5.69 3.86 -10.06
CA SER A 64 6.54 3.95 -11.25
C SER A 64 7.79 4.81 -11.00
N ASN A 65 8.76 4.72 -11.91
CA ASN A 65 9.91 5.63 -11.92
C ASN A 65 9.52 7.10 -12.04
N ARG A 66 8.38 7.40 -12.68
CA ARG A 66 7.85 8.77 -12.75
C ARG A 66 7.35 9.21 -11.38
N ASP A 67 6.60 8.35 -10.71
CA ASP A 67 6.06 8.62 -9.37
C ASP A 67 7.19 8.88 -8.38
N VAL A 68 8.26 8.06 -8.40
CA VAL A 68 9.46 8.25 -7.57
C VAL A 68 10.11 9.63 -7.78
N ARG A 69 10.15 10.14 -9.02
CA ARG A 69 10.77 11.44 -9.32
C ARG A 69 9.90 12.63 -8.95
N GLN A 70 8.58 12.45 -8.87
CA GLN A 70 7.63 13.50 -8.52
C GLN A 70 7.35 13.55 -7.02
N ASP A 71 7.66 12.47 -6.33
CA ASP A 71 7.55 12.35 -4.88
C ASP A 71 8.77 13.00 -4.22
N ASN A 72 8.52 14.01 -3.38
CA ASN A 72 9.57 14.70 -2.61
C ASN A 72 9.89 13.98 -1.28
N GLY A 73 9.21 12.87 -0.98
CA GLY A 73 9.43 12.12 0.24
C GLY A 73 10.75 11.33 0.23
N GLU A 74 11.48 11.39 1.35
CA GLU A 74 12.73 10.64 1.57
C GLU A 74 12.47 9.32 2.34
N ASN A 75 11.34 8.67 2.07
CA ASN A 75 10.92 7.48 2.79
C ASN A 75 11.67 6.22 2.32
N PHE A 76 12.20 5.46 3.27
CA PHE A 76 12.69 4.09 3.04
C PHE A 76 11.63 3.09 3.49
N PHE A 77 11.19 2.24 2.56
CA PHE A 77 10.14 1.26 2.84
C PHE A 77 10.74 -0.12 3.12
N LEU A 78 10.41 -0.67 4.28
CA LEU A 78 10.52 -2.09 4.57
C LEU A 78 9.13 -2.70 4.44
N ILE A 79 8.94 -3.58 3.45
CA ILE A 79 7.65 -4.23 3.18
C ILE A 79 7.73 -5.67 3.69
N PHE A 80 6.73 -6.10 4.44
CA PHE A 80 6.55 -7.48 4.87
C PHE A 80 5.07 -7.85 4.83
N GLN A 81 4.78 -9.14 4.64
CA GLN A 81 3.41 -9.64 4.60
C GLN A 81 3.02 -10.26 5.94
N GLU A 82 1.93 -9.78 6.53
CA GLU A 82 1.36 -10.42 7.72
C GLU A 82 0.41 -11.57 7.38
N GLU A 83 -0.46 -11.36 6.40
CA GLU A 83 -1.50 -12.32 6.00
C GLU A 83 -1.72 -12.34 4.50
N GLY A 84 -2.23 -13.46 3.98
CA GLY A 84 -2.46 -13.65 2.55
C GLY A 84 -1.19 -14.00 1.78
N ARG A 85 -1.15 -13.66 0.49
CA ARG A 85 0.00 -13.90 -0.39
C ARG A 85 0.16 -12.72 -1.34
N ALA A 86 1.38 -12.23 -1.48
CA ALA A 86 1.71 -11.16 -2.41
C ALA A 86 3.03 -11.48 -3.12
N LEU A 87 3.18 -10.90 -4.31
CA LEU A 87 4.44 -10.86 -5.03
C LEU A 87 4.92 -9.41 -5.04
N MET A 88 6.17 -9.20 -4.68
CA MET A 88 6.85 -7.90 -4.80
C MET A 88 7.82 -7.96 -5.96
N SER A 89 7.79 -6.94 -6.82
CA SER A 89 8.72 -6.79 -7.93
C SER A 89 9.44 -5.44 -7.86
N GLN A 90 10.76 -5.45 -7.96
CA GLN A 90 11.61 -4.26 -7.98
C GLN A 90 12.91 -4.56 -8.74
N ASN A 91 13.30 -3.68 -9.66
CA ASN A 91 14.54 -3.80 -10.45
C ASN A 91 14.74 -5.20 -11.05
N ASP A 92 13.72 -5.70 -11.76
CA ASP A 92 13.65 -7.03 -12.38
C ASP A 92 13.78 -8.22 -11.41
N THR A 93 13.82 -7.96 -10.10
CA THR A 93 13.80 -8.97 -9.05
C THR A 93 12.38 -9.14 -8.55
N THR A 94 11.91 -10.38 -8.45
CA THR A 94 10.59 -10.69 -7.89
C THR A 94 10.72 -11.69 -6.75
N CYS A 95 10.06 -11.40 -5.63
CA CYS A 95 9.99 -12.30 -4.48
C CYS A 95 8.54 -12.45 -3.99
N MET A 96 8.25 -13.59 -3.36
CA MET A 96 7.02 -13.78 -2.61
C MET A 96 7.22 -13.20 -1.20
N LEU A 97 6.25 -12.41 -0.74
CA LEU A 97 6.22 -11.84 0.61
C LEU A 97 5.51 -12.78 1.58
#